data_AF-A0A8I2G4L3-F1
#
_entry.id   AF-A0A8I2G4L3-F1
#
_cell.length_a   1.000
_cell.length_b   1.000
_cell.length_c   1.000
_cell.angle_alpha   90.00
_cell.angle_beta   90.00
_cell.angle_gamma   90.00
#
_symmetry.space_group_name_H-M   'P 1'
#
loop_
_entity.id
_entity.type
_entity.pdbx_description
1 polymer ?
#
loop_
_entity_poly.entity_id
_entity_poly.type
_entity_poly.pdbx_seq_one_letter_code
_entity_poly.pdbx_strand_id
1 'polypeptide(L)' 'MRRIASQKPACVINLGDLVFCGTSQKQWKLFDKAHEPILQNKIPYFPVPGNHEYQRRR' A
#
# COMPACT_ATOMS: atom_id res chain seq x y z
N MET A 1 -3.18 -6.47 -5.40
CA MET A 1 -1.74 -6.58 -5.71
C MET A 1 -1.40 -7.70 -6.70
N ARG A 2 -1.85 -8.95 -6.55
CA ARG A 2 -1.50 -10.06 -7.49
C ARG A 2 -1.73 -9.73 -8.99
N ARG A 3 -2.88 -9.15 -9.33
CA ARG A 3 -3.20 -8.73 -10.71
C ARG A 3 -2.30 -7.60 -11.24
N ILE A 4 -1.87 -6.69 -10.36
CA ILE A 4 -0.92 -5.62 -10.71
C ILE A 4 0.46 -6.25 -10.95
N ALA A 5 0.92 -7.12 -10.05
CA ALA A 5 2.18 -7.82 -10.18
C ALA A 5 2.26 -8.67 -11.47
N SER A 6 1.17 -9.35 -11.85
CA SER A 6 1.14 -10.18 -13.07
C SER A 6 1.29 -9.37 -14.36
N GLN A 7 1.00 -8.07 -14.34
CA GLN A 7 1.20 -7.18 -15.49
C GLN A 7 2.66 -6.75 -15.65
N LYS A 8 3.52 -7.01 -14.65
CA LYS A 8 4.94 -6.63 -14.63
C LYS A 8 5.16 -5.14 -14.98
N PRO A 9 4.47 -4.20 -14.31
CA PRO A 9 4.68 -2.79 -14.57
C PRO A 9 6.10 -2.36 -14.17
N ALA A 10 6.63 -1.32 -14.82
CA ALA A 10 7.93 -0.75 -14.48
C ALA A 10 7.96 -0.12 -13.08
N CYS A 11 6.80 0.38 -12.61
CA CYS A 11 6.58 0.85 -11.24
C CYS A 11 5.08 0.94 -10.94
N VAL A 12 4.75 1.17 -9.67
CA VAL A 12 3.40 1.49 -9.22
C VAL A 12 3.46 2.78 -8.41
N ILE A 13 2.55 3.71 -8.71
CA ILE A 13 2.33 4.91 -7.92
C ILE A 13 0.96 4.75 -7.24
N ASN A 14 0.92 4.79 -5.91
CA ASN A 14 -0.32 4.77 -5.15
C ASN A 14 -0.58 6.15 -4.58
N LEU A 15 -1.75 6.72 -4.90
CA LEU A 15 -2.12 8.11 -4.62
C LEU A 15 -2.73 8.34 -3.23
N GLY A 16 -2.74 7.33 -2.35
CA GLY A 16 -3.15 7.49 -0.96
C GLY A 16 -4.15 6.45 -0.49
N ASP A 17 -4.55 6.61 0.76
CA ASP A 17 -5.49 5.74 1.48
C ASP A 17 -5.06 4.28 1.38
N LEU A 18 -3.81 4.05 1.77
CA LEU A 18 -3.17 2.74 1.79
C LEU A 18 -3.87 1.79 2.75
N VAL A 19 -4.35 2.35 3.87
CA VAL A 19 -5.16 1.68 4.87
C VAL A 19 -6.38 2.54 5.20
N PHE A 20 -7.44 1.92 5.71
CA PHE A 20 -8.63 2.65 6.13
C PHE A 20 -8.41 3.46 7.43
N CYS A 21 -7.45 3.04 8.27
CA CYS A 21 -7.12 3.70 9.52
C CYS A 21 -5.63 3.62 9.79
N GLY A 22 -4.91 4.74 9.59
CA GLY A 22 -3.46 4.84 9.74
C GLY A 22 -2.92 4.50 11.13
N THR A 23 -3.76 4.56 12.17
CA THR A 23 -3.38 4.15 13.54
C THR A 23 -3.57 2.66 13.82
N SER A 24 -4.23 1.93 12.91
CA SER A 24 -4.50 0.51 13.10
C SER A 24 -3.33 -0.34 12.64
N GLN A 25 -2.48 -0.78 13.58
CA GLN A 25 -1.37 -1.69 13.27
C GLN A 25 -1.83 -2.98 12.58
N LYS A 26 -3.04 -3.46 12.88
CA LYS A 26 -3.63 -4.64 12.22
C LYS A 26 -3.82 -4.40 10.72
N GLN A 27 -4.25 -3.20 10.32
CA GLN A 27 -4.45 -2.89 8.90
C GLN A 27 -3.14 -2.78 8.16
N TRP A 28 -2.09 -2.21 8.77
CA TRP A 28 -0.75 -2.20 8.19
C TRP A 28 -0.21 -3.62 7.95
N LYS A 29 -0.37 -4.53 8.91
CA LYS A 29 0.01 -5.95 8.70
C LYS A 29 -0.74 -6.61 7.55
N LEU A 30 -2.01 -6.28 7.35
CA LEU A 30 -2.79 -6.78 6.21
C LEU A 30 -2.33 -6.15 4.89
N PHE A 31 -2.01 -4.85 4.90
CA PHE A 31 -1.43 -4.15 3.77
C PHE A 31 -0.11 -4.81 3.34
N ASP A 32 0.84 -5.01 4.27
CA ASP A 32 2.12 -5.65 4.01
C ASP A 32 1.94 -7.04 3.38
N LYS A 33 1.07 -7.87 3.97
CA LYS A 33 0.76 -9.20 3.43
C LYS A 33 0.14 -9.14 2.03
N ALA A 34 -0.73 -8.17 1.79
CA ALA A 34 -1.30 -7.97 0.46
C ALA A 34 -0.24 -7.46 -0.53
N HIS A 35 0.77 -6.74 -0.05
CA HIS A 35 1.83 -6.13 -0.85
C HIS A 35 2.96 -7.08 -1.27
N GLU A 36 3.08 -8.22 -0.59
CA GLU A 36 4.05 -9.29 -0.88
C GLU A 36 4.28 -9.58 -2.38
N PRO A 37 3.26 -9.69 -3.26
CA PRO A 37 3.50 -9.94 -4.69
C PRO A 37 4.26 -8.81 -5.40
N ILE A 38 4.12 -7.56 -4.97
CA ILE A 38 4.85 -6.42 -5.53
C ILE A 38 6.33 -6.50 -5.10
N LEU A 39 6.57 -6.79 -3.82
CA LEU A 39 7.91 -6.95 -3.26
C LEU A 39 8.66 -8.12 -3.91
N GLN A 40 8.02 -9.28 -4.04
CA GLN A 40 8.61 -10.48 -4.65
C GLN A 40 8.99 -10.27 -6.12
N ASN A 41 8.20 -9.46 -6.85
CA ASN A 41 8.49 -9.12 -8.24
C ASN A 41 9.46 -7.93 -8.38
N LYS A 42 9.97 -7.39 -7.26
CA LYS A 42 10.89 -6.23 -7.23
C LYS A 42 10.35 -5.02 -7.99
N ILE A 43 9.03 -4.84 -7.99
CA ILE A 43 8.38 -3.71 -8.66
C ILE A 43 8.53 -2.48 -7.74
N PRO A 44 9.16 -1.39 -8.21
CA PRO A 44 9.22 -0.13 -7.46
C PRO A 44 7.81 0.37 -7.12
N TYR A 45 7.58 0.70 -5.85
CA TYR A 45 6.29 1.15 -5.35
C TYR A 45 6.43 2.49 -4.63
N PHE A 46 5.72 3.50 -5.13
CA PHE A 46 5.78 4.87 -4.63
C PHE A 46 4.42 5.27 -4.05
N PRO A 47 4.22 5.16 -2.73
CA PRO A 47 3.01 5.61 -2.08
C PRO A 47 3.09 7.09 -1.70
N VAL A 48 1.95 7.77 -1.78
CA VAL A 48 1.71 9.06 -1.13
C VAL A 48 0.73 8.81 0.03
N PRO A 49 0.86 9.45 1.20
CA PRO A 49 -0.15 9.37 2.25
C PRO A 49 -1.45 10.07 1.84
N GLY A 50 -2.58 9.40 2.01
CA GLY A 50 -3.93 9.96 1.87
C GLY A 50 -4.49 10.44 3.21
N ASN A 51 -5.76 10.84 3.22
CA ASN A 51 -6.38 11.38 4.43
C ASN A 51 -6.57 10.33 5.53
N HIS A 52 -6.60 9.04 5.19
CA HIS A 52 -6.74 7.95 6.15
C HIS A 52 -5.44 7.59 6.89
N GLU A 53 -4.28 7.96 6.36
CA GLU A 53 -2.98 7.73 7.01
C GLU A 53 -2.72 8.69 8.18
N TYR A 54 -3.40 9.84 8.21
CA TYR A 54 -3.24 10.84 9.26
C TYR A 54 -4.19 10.58 10.43
N GLN A 55 -3.69 10.77 11.65
CA GLN A 55 -4.57 10.90 12.82
C GLN A 55 -5.38 12.19 12.70
N ARG A 56 -6.71 12.07 12.69
CA ARG A 56 -7.56 13.18 13.13
C ARG A 56 -7.32 13.37 14.63
N ARG A 57 -6.57 14.41 15.00
CA ARG A 57 -6.64 14.95 16.37
C ARG A 57 -8.10 15.36 16.60
N ARG A 58 -8.74 14.75 17.60
CA ARG A 58 -10.01 15.25 18.14
C ARG A 58 -9.72 16.44 19.03
#